data_AF-A0A6G0F8V0-F1
#
_entry.id   AF-A0A6G0F8V0-F1
#
_cell.length_a   1.000
_cell.length_b   1.000
_cell.length_c   1.000
_cell.angle_alpha   90.00
_cell.angle_beta   90.00
_cell.angle_gamma   90.00
#
_symmetry.space_group_name_H-M   'P 1'
#
loop_
_entity.id
_entity.type
_entity.pdbx_description
1 polymer ?
#
loop_
_entity_poly.entity_id
_entity_poly.type
_entity_poly.pdbx_seq_one_letter_code
_entity_poly.pdbx_strand_id
1 'polypeptide(L)'
;MRVPVGERRLRPGRPGRRADLDRPGVQDAVNLGWKLAAVARGTSPDSLLDTYHDERHPVGARLLMNTRAQGMIFLGGPEADPVRAVFGELMELEDVRRRLAGIVSHLDVTYDLGPGTHPLLGRRLPPRPLELPDGTRTGTPDLLHPARGVLLDLAGDPAPREAAARWTDTVTVVTARPEDPAAFAGATALLVRPDGHVAWAAGGDSARDDVAAGVDRLVEALHHCFGSPEVA
;
A
#
# COMPACT_ATOMS: atom_id res chain seq x y z
N MET A 1 27.80 50.34 43.30
CA MET A 1 28.34 49.53 42.18
C MET A 1 27.37 48.37 41.95
N ARG A 2 26.48 48.50 40.96
CA ARG A 2 25.36 47.57 40.67
C ARG A 2 25.84 46.46 39.73
N VAL A 3 25.52 45.20 40.05
CA VAL A 3 25.72 44.05 39.16
C VAL A 3 24.52 43.98 38.18
N PRO A 4 24.73 43.88 36.86
CA PRO A 4 23.62 43.76 35.93
C PRO A 4 23.15 42.30 35.80
N VAL A 5 21.82 42.13 35.81
CA VAL A 5 21.11 40.88 35.56
C VAL A 5 21.15 40.61 34.05
N GLY A 6 21.81 39.51 33.65
CA GLY A 6 21.79 39.03 32.27
C GLY A 6 20.48 38.30 31.97
N GLU A 7 19.65 38.92 31.14
CA GLU A 7 18.41 38.34 30.60
C GLU A 7 18.75 37.14 29.69
N ARG A 8 18.37 35.93 30.12
CA ARG A 8 18.35 34.75 29.26
C ARG A 8 17.18 34.86 28.28
N ARG A 9 17.44 35.28 27.04
CA ARG A 9 16.47 35.14 25.94
C ARG A 9 16.21 33.65 25.67
N LEU A 10 14.99 33.22 25.99
CA LEU A 10 14.41 31.94 25.57
C LEU A 10 14.37 31.90 24.05
N ARG A 11 14.95 30.84 23.44
CA ARG A 11 14.80 30.58 22.01
C ARG A 11 13.36 30.11 21.73
N PRO A 12 12.71 30.55 20.64
CA PRO A 12 11.37 30.08 20.28
C PRO A 12 11.41 28.60 19.90
N GLY A 13 10.47 27.84 20.46
CA GLY A 13 10.31 26.41 20.21
C GLY A 13 10.09 26.10 18.73
N ARG A 14 10.75 25.06 18.24
CA ARG A 14 10.48 24.50 16.91
C ARG A 14 9.01 24.04 16.85
N PRO A 15 8.30 24.29 15.73
CA PRO A 15 6.94 23.81 15.56
C PRO A 15 6.95 22.28 15.60
N GLY A 16 5.96 21.72 16.30
CA GLY A 16 5.82 20.29 16.52
C GLY A 16 5.91 19.53 15.20
N ARG A 17 6.92 18.67 15.09
CA ARG A 17 6.80 17.50 14.23
C ARG A 17 5.60 16.74 14.78
N ARG A 18 4.46 16.85 14.09
CA ARG A 18 3.44 15.81 14.18
C ARG A 18 4.20 14.53 13.86
N ALA A 19 4.39 13.70 14.88
CA ALA A 19 4.63 12.31 14.63
C ALA A 19 3.34 11.84 13.98
N ASP A 20 3.30 11.86 12.65
CA ASP A 20 2.32 11.12 11.87
C ASP A 20 2.62 9.64 12.16
N LEU A 21 2.11 9.22 13.31
CA LEU A 21 2.03 7.85 13.73
C LEU A 21 0.94 7.25 12.84
N ASP A 22 1.32 6.79 11.65
CA ASP A 22 0.63 5.66 11.04
C ASP A 22 0.85 4.48 11.99
N ARG A 23 -0.02 4.42 13.01
CA ARG A 23 0.01 3.36 14.01
C ARG A 23 -0.36 2.08 13.28
N PRO A 24 0.37 0.97 13.44
CA PRO A 24 0.04 -0.33 12.87
C PRO A 24 -1.44 -0.70 13.02
N GLY A 25 -2.06 -0.31 14.14
CA GLY A 25 -3.49 -0.51 14.39
C GLY A 25 -4.45 0.20 13.41
N VAL A 26 -4.08 1.35 12.84
CA VAL A 26 -4.89 1.99 11.77
C VAL A 26 -4.85 1.15 10.51
N GLN A 27 -3.68 0.67 10.11
CA GLN A 27 -3.56 -0.20 8.94
C GLN A 27 -4.25 -1.55 9.15
N ASP A 28 -4.19 -2.10 10.37
CA ASP A 28 -4.95 -3.30 10.74
C ASP A 28 -6.46 -3.06 10.63
N ALA A 29 -6.94 -1.91 11.14
CA ALA A 29 -8.36 -1.55 11.05
C ALA A 29 -8.82 -1.33 9.60
N VAL A 30 -7.99 -0.69 8.76
CA VAL A 30 -8.29 -0.51 7.33
C VAL A 30 -8.32 -1.86 6.61
N ASN A 31 -7.40 -2.78 6.91
CA ASN A 31 -7.39 -4.12 6.33
C ASN A 31 -8.58 -4.97 6.77
N LEU A 32 -8.86 -5.01 8.07
CA LEU A 32 -9.94 -5.83 8.63
C LEU A 32 -11.32 -5.25 8.32
N GLY A 33 -11.46 -3.92 8.33
CA GLY A 33 -12.74 -3.24 8.23
C GLY A 33 -13.51 -3.57 6.95
N TRP A 34 -12.84 -3.57 5.79
CA TRP A 34 -13.49 -3.91 4.53
C TRP A 34 -13.84 -5.41 4.43
N LYS A 35 -12.95 -6.29 4.92
CA LYS A 35 -13.16 -7.75 4.93
C LYS A 35 -14.35 -8.13 5.81
N LEU A 36 -14.38 -7.59 7.03
CA LEU A 36 -15.47 -7.80 7.97
C LEU A 36 -16.80 -7.29 7.42
N ALA A 37 -16.79 -6.12 6.78
CA ALA A 37 -17.99 -5.58 6.17
C ALA A 37 -18.47 -6.42 4.97
N ALA A 38 -17.56 -6.98 4.18
CA ALA A 38 -17.91 -7.86 3.06
C ALA A 38 -18.53 -9.19 3.53
N VAL A 39 -17.93 -9.82 4.55
CA VAL A 39 -18.47 -11.06 5.14
C VAL A 39 -19.81 -10.80 5.84
N ALA A 40 -19.93 -9.72 6.62
CA ALA A 40 -21.18 -9.38 7.30
C ALA A 40 -22.34 -9.08 6.34
N ARG A 41 -22.06 -8.63 5.11
CA ARG A 41 -23.05 -8.43 4.05
C ARG A 41 -23.33 -9.69 3.23
N GLY A 42 -22.60 -10.79 3.46
CA GLY A 42 -22.72 -12.01 2.67
C GLY A 42 -22.12 -11.91 1.26
N THR A 43 -21.36 -10.86 0.94
CA THR A 43 -20.76 -10.68 -0.39
C THR A 43 -19.46 -11.47 -0.56
N SER A 44 -18.84 -11.90 0.54
CA SER A 44 -17.58 -12.65 0.54
C SER A 44 -17.65 -13.82 1.52
N PRO A 45 -16.92 -14.92 1.27
CA PRO A 45 -16.87 -16.06 2.19
C PRO A 45 -16.12 -15.73 3.49
N ASP A 46 -16.41 -16.45 4.57
CA ASP A 46 -15.73 -16.31 5.87
C ASP A 46 -14.21 -16.47 5.76
N SER A 47 -13.73 -17.28 4.82
CA SER A 47 -12.29 -17.47 4.56
C SER A 47 -11.57 -16.17 4.18
N LEU A 48 -12.28 -15.13 3.74
CA LEU A 48 -11.69 -13.80 3.55
C LEU A 48 -11.17 -13.22 4.87
N LEU A 49 -11.80 -13.51 6.00
CA LEU A 49 -11.34 -13.04 7.31
C LEU A 49 -10.06 -13.74 7.78
N ASP A 50 -9.85 -14.99 7.38
CA ASP A 50 -8.60 -15.71 7.71
C ASP A 50 -7.37 -14.98 7.13
N THR A 51 -7.54 -14.37 5.94
CA THR A 51 -6.48 -13.58 5.30
C THR A 51 -6.05 -12.36 6.12
N TYR A 52 -6.86 -11.85 7.06
CA TYR A 52 -6.40 -10.78 7.96
C TYR A 52 -5.21 -11.25 8.80
N HIS A 53 -5.26 -12.47 9.33
CA HIS A 53 -4.15 -13.02 10.09
C HIS A 53 -2.94 -13.25 9.18
N ASP A 54 -3.13 -13.94 8.05
CA ASP A 54 -2.06 -14.27 7.11
C ASP A 54 -1.33 -13.03 6.59
N GLU A 55 -2.07 -11.94 6.36
CA GLU A 55 -1.50 -10.67 5.89
C GLU A 55 -0.86 -9.84 7.01
N ARG A 56 -1.51 -9.73 8.18
CA ARG A 56 -1.11 -8.75 9.21
C ARG A 56 -0.20 -9.33 10.28
N HIS A 57 -0.25 -10.63 10.54
CA HIS A 57 0.62 -11.27 11.53
C HIS A 57 2.11 -11.19 11.15
N PRO A 58 2.55 -11.50 9.90
CA PRO A 58 3.95 -11.33 9.49
C PRO A 58 4.44 -9.88 9.59
N VAL A 59 3.57 -8.90 9.29
CA VAL A 59 3.86 -7.47 9.41
C VAL A 59 4.11 -7.11 10.87
N GLY A 60 3.22 -7.52 11.78
CA GLY A 60 3.39 -7.31 13.23
C GLY A 60 4.65 -7.97 13.79
N ALA A 61 4.94 -9.20 13.37
CA ALA A 61 6.16 -9.91 13.77
C ALA A 61 7.43 -9.16 13.31
N ARG A 62 7.43 -8.64 12.07
CA ARG A 62 8.55 -7.86 11.53
C ARG A 62 8.74 -6.54 12.27
N LEU A 63 7.64 -5.84 12.59
CA LEU A 63 7.68 -4.63 13.40
C LEU A 63 8.32 -4.89 14.76
N LEU A 64 7.86 -5.90 15.50
CA LEU A 64 8.41 -6.25 16.81
C LEU A 64 9.91 -6.57 16.74
N MET A 65 10.33 -7.31 15.71
CA MET A 65 11.73 -7.62 15.46
C MET A 65 12.55 -6.35 15.19
N ASN A 66 12.06 -5.43 14.34
CA ASN A 66 12.73 -4.17 14.04
C ASN A 66 12.83 -3.26 15.26
N THR A 67 11.76 -3.12 16.05
CA THR A 67 11.78 -2.31 17.28
C THR A 67 12.78 -2.86 18.30
N ARG A 68 12.89 -4.19 18.45
CA ARG A 68 13.93 -4.80 19.31
C ARG A 68 15.33 -4.50 18.79
N ALA A 69 15.57 -4.64 17.49
CA ALA A 69 16.86 -4.31 16.88
C ALA A 69 17.25 -2.84 17.09
N GLN A 70 16.31 -1.92 16.85
CA GLN A 70 16.49 -0.49 17.09
C GLN A 70 16.77 -0.18 18.55
N GLY A 71 16.08 -0.85 19.49
CA GLY A 71 16.34 -0.73 20.92
C GLY A 71 17.79 -1.10 21.27
N MET A 72 18.29 -2.22 20.75
CA MET A 72 19.69 -2.65 20.97
C MET A 72 20.70 -1.65 20.40
N ILE A 73 20.43 -1.06 19.23
CA ILE A 73 21.36 -0.15 18.55
C ILE A 73 21.32 1.26 19.15
N PHE A 74 20.12 1.83 19.40
CA PHE A 74 19.96 3.23 19.77
C PHE A 74 19.90 3.47 21.28
N LEU A 75 19.44 2.49 22.05
CA LEU A 75 19.35 2.60 23.53
C LEU A 75 20.48 1.83 24.24
N GLY A 76 21.33 1.11 23.51
CA GLY A 76 22.53 0.45 24.04
C GLY A 76 23.60 1.45 24.49
N GLY A 77 24.45 1.03 25.43
CA GLY A 77 25.54 1.84 25.98
C GLY A 77 26.70 2.08 25.00
N PRO A 78 27.87 2.52 25.50
CA PRO A 78 29.05 2.75 24.67
C PRO A 78 29.48 1.55 23.82
N GLU A 79 29.17 0.33 24.25
CA GLU A 79 29.41 -0.91 23.49
C GLU A 79 28.72 -0.96 22.12
N ALA A 80 27.65 -0.18 21.92
CA ALA A 80 26.96 -0.07 20.65
C ALA A 80 27.53 1.02 19.72
N ASP A 81 28.49 1.84 20.17
CA ASP A 81 29.06 2.93 19.37
C ASP A 81 29.69 2.46 18.05
N PRO A 82 30.48 1.37 18.00
CA PRO A 82 31.02 0.88 16.73
C PRO A 82 29.93 0.46 15.74
N VAL A 83 28.85 -0.14 16.24
CA VAL A 83 27.69 -0.54 15.41
C VAL A 83 26.95 0.69 14.89
N ARG A 84 26.77 1.72 15.73
CA ARG A 84 26.17 3.00 15.32
C ARG A 84 27.00 3.71 14.25
N ALA A 85 28.33 3.65 14.34
CA ALA A 85 29.22 4.22 13.32
C ALA A 85 29.03 3.56 11.96
N VAL A 86 29.10 2.22 11.90
CA VAL A 86 28.86 1.45 10.66
C VAL A 86 27.44 1.68 10.12
N PHE A 87 26.44 1.72 11.00
CA PHE A 87 25.07 2.03 10.60
C PHE A 87 24.95 3.43 9.99
N GLY A 88 25.69 4.41 10.53
CA GLY A 88 25.81 5.75 9.95
C GLY A 88 26.40 5.75 8.54
N GLU A 89 27.46 4.97 8.30
CA GLU A 89 28.05 4.81 6.96
C GLU A 89 27.06 4.18 5.98
N LEU A 90 26.33 3.15 6.40
CA LEU A 90 25.30 2.51 5.56
C LEU A 90 24.15 3.47 5.23
N MET A 91 23.82 4.40 6.13
CA MET A 91 22.77 5.40 5.92
C MET A 91 23.11 6.44 4.84
N GLU A 92 24.38 6.57 4.45
CA GLU A 92 24.80 7.40 3.31
C GLU A 92 24.45 6.76 1.95
N LEU A 93 24.14 5.46 1.92
CA LEU A 93 23.71 4.76 0.72
C LEU A 93 22.20 4.98 0.48
N GLU A 94 21.86 5.54 -0.68
CA GLU A 94 20.47 5.88 -1.05
C GLU A 94 19.52 4.68 -0.91
N ASP A 95 19.94 3.51 -1.39
CA ASP A 95 19.10 2.31 -1.38
C ASP A 95 18.82 1.81 0.04
N VAL A 96 19.82 1.89 0.92
CA VAL A 96 19.67 1.54 2.35
C VAL A 96 18.72 2.51 3.02
N ARG A 97 18.91 3.81 2.80
CA ARG A 97 18.04 4.86 3.36
C ARG A 97 16.60 4.69 2.88
N ARG A 98 16.39 4.44 1.58
CA ARG A 98 15.07 4.18 0.99
C ARG A 98 14.43 2.95 1.61
N ARG A 99 15.18 1.85 1.76
CA ARG A 99 14.67 0.62 2.36
C ARG A 99 14.26 0.83 3.82
N LEU A 100 15.10 1.48 4.62
CA LEU A 100 14.81 1.76 6.03
C LEU A 100 13.63 2.72 6.21
N ALA A 101 13.51 3.74 5.34
CA ALA A 101 12.35 4.62 5.32
C ALA A 101 11.06 3.84 5.04
N GLY A 102 11.08 2.90 4.08
CA GLY A 102 9.96 1.99 3.81
C GLY A 102 9.57 1.19 5.05
N ILE A 103 10.54 0.54 5.69
CA ILE A 103 10.34 -0.28 6.90
C ILE A 103 9.71 0.54 8.03
N VAL A 104 10.24 1.73 8.33
CA VAL A 104 9.76 2.54 9.46
C VAL A 104 8.38 3.11 9.18
N SER A 105 8.11 3.52 7.93
CA SER A 105 6.80 4.04 7.52
C SER A 105 5.76 2.94 7.28
N HIS A 106 6.17 1.66 7.20
CA HIS A 106 5.33 0.53 6.78
C HIS A 106 4.72 0.70 5.37
N LEU A 107 5.29 1.58 4.55
CA LEU A 107 4.88 1.75 3.15
C LEU A 107 5.47 0.65 2.25
N ASP A 108 6.39 -0.17 2.76
CA ASP A 108 6.98 -1.31 2.05
C ASP A 108 6.23 -2.63 2.24
N VAL A 109 5.13 -2.64 3.02
CA VAL A 109 4.28 -3.81 3.23
C VAL A 109 3.78 -4.33 1.89
N THR A 110 3.97 -5.64 1.69
CA THR A 110 3.56 -6.37 0.49
C THR A 110 2.89 -7.66 0.95
N TYR A 111 1.68 -7.92 0.46
CA TYR A 111 0.94 -9.16 0.73
C TYR A 111 1.24 -10.21 -0.32
N ASP A 112 1.31 -11.48 0.10
CA ASP A 112 1.33 -12.61 -0.82
C ASP A 112 -0.10 -12.90 -1.26
N LEU A 113 -0.42 -12.58 -2.51
CA LEU A 113 -1.74 -12.72 -3.11
C LEU A 113 -1.77 -13.83 -4.17
N GLY A 114 -0.79 -14.73 -4.13
CA GLY A 114 -0.68 -15.85 -5.06
C GLY A 114 0.16 -15.52 -6.30
N PRO A 115 -0.03 -16.27 -7.40
CA PRO A 115 0.88 -16.26 -8.53
C PRO A 115 0.84 -14.94 -9.30
N GLY A 116 2.02 -14.34 -9.51
CA GLY A 116 2.21 -13.19 -10.36
C GLY A 116 3.58 -12.55 -10.13
N THR A 117 4.11 -11.90 -11.16
CA THR A 117 5.46 -11.29 -11.12
C THR A 117 5.44 -9.78 -11.22
N HIS A 118 4.26 -9.17 -11.35
CA HIS A 118 4.16 -7.73 -11.54
C HIS A 118 4.69 -6.98 -10.30
N PRO A 119 5.57 -5.97 -10.44
CA PRO A 119 6.22 -5.31 -9.30
C PRO A 119 5.28 -4.67 -8.28
N LEU A 120 4.06 -4.31 -8.71
CA LEU A 120 3.03 -3.73 -7.85
C LEU A 120 2.13 -4.77 -7.16
N LEU A 121 2.13 -6.04 -7.57
CA LEU A 121 1.27 -7.06 -6.98
C LEU A 121 1.51 -7.15 -5.47
N GLY A 122 0.42 -7.13 -4.69
CA GLY A 122 0.46 -7.18 -3.23
C GLY A 122 0.92 -5.88 -2.56
N ARG A 123 1.42 -4.89 -3.31
CA ARG A 123 1.87 -3.60 -2.77
C ARG A 123 0.72 -2.60 -2.71
N ARG A 124 0.88 -1.59 -1.86
CA ARG A 124 0.03 -0.40 -1.88
C ARG A 124 0.21 0.36 -3.19
N LEU A 125 -0.90 0.74 -3.82
CA LEU A 125 -0.89 1.59 -5.00
C LEU A 125 -0.28 2.97 -4.64
N PRO A 126 0.74 3.45 -5.35
CA PRO A 126 1.36 4.73 -5.02
C PRO A 126 0.38 5.89 -5.25
N PRO A 127 0.40 6.95 -4.42
CA PRO A 127 -0.38 8.15 -4.64
C PRO A 127 0.11 8.87 -5.90
N ARG A 128 -0.70 8.86 -6.97
CA ARG A 128 -0.36 9.42 -8.28
C ARG A 128 -1.55 10.17 -8.87
N PRO A 129 -1.33 11.33 -9.51
CA PRO A 129 -2.37 12.00 -10.26
C PRO A 129 -2.72 11.21 -11.52
N LEU A 130 -4.01 11.22 -11.84
CA LEU A 130 -4.64 10.57 -12.98
C LEU A 130 -5.51 11.59 -13.70
N GLU A 131 -5.57 11.49 -15.04
CA GLU A 131 -6.47 12.24 -15.89
C GLU A 131 -7.61 11.33 -16.38
N LEU A 132 -8.85 11.75 -16.15
CA LEU A 132 -10.05 11.05 -16.59
C LEU A 132 -10.39 11.39 -18.05
N PRO A 133 -11.21 10.58 -18.75
CA PRO A 133 -11.56 10.81 -20.15
C PRO A 133 -12.28 12.14 -20.42
N ASP A 134 -12.93 12.72 -19.42
CA ASP A 134 -13.59 14.02 -19.49
C ASP A 134 -12.63 15.22 -19.26
N GLY A 135 -11.33 14.95 -19.10
CA GLY A 135 -10.28 15.94 -18.86
C GLY A 135 -10.16 16.38 -17.40
N THR A 136 -10.99 15.85 -16.49
CA THR A 136 -10.85 16.11 -15.05
C THR A 136 -9.68 15.34 -14.45
N ARG A 137 -9.15 15.83 -13.32
CA ARG A 137 -8.02 15.19 -12.61
C ARG A 137 -8.48 14.60 -11.29
N THR A 138 -7.91 13.45 -10.95
CA THR A 138 -8.12 12.76 -9.67
C THR A 138 -6.81 12.13 -9.20
N GLY A 139 -6.72 11.73 -7.93
CA GLY A 139 -5.60 10.95 -7.41
C GLY A 139 -5.97 9.48 -7.24
N THR A 140 -4.99 8.58 -7.35
CA THR A 140 -5.18 7.17 -6.97
C THR A 140 -5.78 6.96 -5.56
N PRO A 141 -5.49 7.79 -4.52
CA PRO A 141 -6.15 7.64 -3.22
C PRO A 141 -7.62 8.04 -3.26
N ASP A 142 -8.00 9.02 -4.11
CA ASP A 142 -9.37 9.54 -4.18
C ASP A 142 -10.34 8.47 -4.68
N LEU A 143 -9.86 7.58 -5.56
CA LEU A 143 -10.63 6.44 -6.07
C LEU A 143 -11.07 5.47 -4.96
N LEU A 144 -10.38 5.45 -3.82
CA LEU A 144 -10.62 4.52 -2.71
C LEU A 144 -11.52 5.10 -1.61
N HIS A 145 -11.84 6.40 -1.65
CA HIS A 145 -12.73 7.03 -0.67
C HIS A 145 -14.11 6.36 -0.51
N PRO A 146 -14.74 5.79 -1.56
CA PRO A 146 -15.99 5.05 -1.42
C PRO A 146 -15.87 3.70 -0.68
N ALA A 147 -14.65 3.27 -0.30
CA ALA A 147 -14.37 1.97 0.31
C ALA A 147 -14.83 0.76 -0.54
N ARG A 148 -14.67 0.87 -1.86
CA ARG A 148 -14.95 -0.18 -2.85
C ARG A 148 -13.66 -0.65 -3.52
N GLY A 149 -13.69 -1.83 -4.12
CA GLY A 149 -12.62 -2.24 -5.02
C GLY A 149 -12.55 -1.30 -6.22
N VAL A 150 -11.37 -1.14 -6.81
CA VAL A 150 -11.19 -0.32 -8.02
C VAL A 150 -10.50 -1.16 -9.08
N LEU A 151 -11.13 -1.33 -10.24
CA LEU A 151 -10.45 -1.78 -11.44
C LEU A 151 -10.02 -0.54 -12.23
N LEU A 152 -8.73 -0.24 -12.20
CA LEU A 152 -8.13 0.89 -12.91
C LEU A 152 -7.59 0.43 -14.26
N ASP A 153 -8.24 0.86 -15.34
CA ASP A 153 -7.85 0.64 -16.72
C ASP A 153 -7.01 1.83 -17.22
N LEU A 154 -5.72 1.59 -17.48
CA LEU A 154 -4.74 2.60 -17.89
C LEU A 154 -4.54 2.63 -19.42
N ALA A 155 -4.97 1.57 -20.12
CA ALA A 155 -4.75 1.37 -21.55
C ALA A 155 -6.01 1.56 -22.40
N GLY A 156 -7.20 1.65 -21.78
CA GLY A 156 -8.48 1.69 -22.49
C GLY A 156 -8.95 0.31 -22.97
N ASP A 157 -8.46 -0.77 -22.36
CA ASP A 157 -8.76 -2.14 -22.78
C ASP A 157 -10.18 -2.54 -22.32
N PRO A 158 -11.09 -2.95 -23.22
CA PRO A 158 -12.40 -3.44 -22.82
C PRO A 158 -12.35 -4.76 -22.05
N ALA A 159 -11.37 -5.64 -22.30
CA ALA A 159 -11.41 -7.02 -21.78
C ALA A 159 -11.42 -7.09 -20.23
N PRO A 160 -10.55 -6.38 -19.48
CA PRO A 160 -10.65 -6.33 -18.02
C PRO A 160 -11.99 -5.75 -17.52
N ARG A 161 -12.52 -4.75 -18.23
CA ARG A 161 -13.78 -4.08 -17.84
C ARG A 161 -14.98 -5.00 -18.02
N GLU A 162 -15.02 -5.75 -19.11
CA GLU A 162 -16.04 -6.77 -19.38
C GLU A 162 -15.97 -7.91 -18.37
N ALA A 163 -14.77 -8.37 -18.01
CA ALA A 163 -14.58 -9.41 -16.99
C ALA A 163 -15.10 -8.98 -15.61
N ALA A 164 -14.93 -7.71 -15.24
CA ALA A 164 -15.41 -7.17 -13.97
C ALA A 164 -16.89 -6.73 -13.99
N ALA A 165 -17.59 -6.84 -15.12
CA ALA A 165 -18.97 -6.34 -15.26
C ALA A 165 -19.98 -6.99 -14.30
N ARG A 166 -19.65 -8.15 -13.72
CA ARG A 166 -20.48 -8.83 -12.72
C ARG A 166 -20.27 -8.34 -11.29
N TRP A 167 -19.22 -7.57 -11.02
CA TRP A 167 -18.88 -7.07 -9.67
C TRP A 167 -19.23 -5.59 -9.49
N THR A 168 -20.18 -5.04 -10.24
CA THR A 168 -20.51 -3.61 -10.23
C THR A 168 -21.02 -3.08 -8.90
N ASP A 169 -21.39 -3.93 -7.95
CA ASP A 169 -21.81 -3.56 -6.59
C ASP A 169 -20.63 -3.46 -5.61
N THR A 170 -19.52 -4.14 -5.89
CA THR A 170 -18.32 -4.20 -5.00
C THR A 170 -17.08 -3.55 -5.61
N VAL A 171 -16.99 -3.47 -6.93
CA VAL A 171 -15.88 -2.91 -7.70
C VAL A 171 -16.34 -1.76 -8.60
N THR A 172 -15.64 -0.63 -8.50
CA THR A 172 -15.78 0.51 -9.41
C THR A 172 -14.75 0.39 -10.54
N VAL A 173 -15.19 0.43 -11.78
CA VAL A 173 -14.31 0.44 -12.95
C VAL A 173 -13.99 1.90 -13.32
N VAL A 174 -12.70 2.23 -13.45
CA VAL A 174 -12.22 3.57 -13.79
C VAL A 174 -11.23 3.47 -14.93
N THR A 175 -11.50 4.13 -16.05
CA THR A 175 -10.49 4.33 -17.10
C THR A 175 -9.82 5.68 -16.85
N ALA A 176 -8.49 5.72 -16.76
CA ALA A 176 -7.75 6.96 -16.54
C ALA A 176 -6.33 6.88 -17.11
N ARG A 177 -5.73 8.03 -17.43
CA ARG A 177 -4.34 8.11 -17.87
C ARG A 177 -3.45 8.61 -16.73
N PRO A 178 -2.33 7.93 -16.42
CA PRO A 178 -1.42 8.39 -15.40
C PRO A 178 -0.54 9.53 -15.94
N GLU A 179 -0.30 10.58 -15.14
CA GLU A 179 0.65 11.64 -15.52
C GLU A 179 2.10 11.11 -15.58
N ASP A 180 2.42 10.10 -14.76
CA ASP A 180 3.71 9.40 -14.71
C ASP A 180 3.49 7.88 -14.90
N PRO A 181 3.48 7.37 -16.15
CA PRO A 181 3.29 5.95 -16.41
C PRO A 181 4.37 5.05 -15.80
N ALA A 182 5.59 5.54 -15.60
CA ALA A 182 6.69 4.75 -15.05
C ALA A 182 6.42 4.37 -13.58
N ALA A 183 5.67 5.20 -12.85
CA ALA A 183 5.22 4.89 -11.48
C ALA A 183 4.34 3.64 -11.38
N PHE A 184 3.77 3.19 -12.51
CA PHE A 184 2.89 2.03 -12.58
C PHE A 184 3.63 0.77 -13.06
N ALA A 185 4.97 0.83 -13.21
CA ALA A 185 5.81 -0.29 -13.61
C ALA A 185 5.36 -0.98 -14.93
N GLY A 186 4.80 -0.21 -15.86
CA GLY A 186 4.31 -0.72 -17.14
C GLY A 186 2.92 -1.38 -17.07
N ALA A 187 2.20 -1.23 -15.97
CA ALA A 187 0.85 -1.77 -15.85
C ALA A 187 -0.11 -1.13 -16.87
N THR A 188 -0.94 -1.97 -17.49
CA THR A 188 -2.02 -1.55 -18.38
C THR A 188 -3.39 -1.57 -17.69
N ALA A 189 -3.55 -2.40 -16.66
CA ALA A 189 -4.70 -2.40 -15.78
C ALA A 189 -4.32 -2.92 -14.38
N LEU A 190 -5.05 -2.47 -13.34
CA LEU A 190 -4.82 -2.84 -11.95
C LEU A 190 -6.15 -3.10 -11.24
N LEU A 191 -6.23 -4.19 -10.48
CA LEU A 191 -7.30 -4.40 -9.50
C LEU A 191 -6.77 -3.99 -8.12
N VAL A 192 -7.45 -3.07 -7.47
CA VAL A 192 -7.05 -2.48 -6.20
C VAL A 192 -8.12 -2.77 -5.16
N ARG A 193 -7.71 -3.30 -4.01
CA ARG A 193 -8.58 -3.57 -2.86
C ARG A 193 -9.01 -2.26 -2.17
N PRO A 194 -10.08 -2.28 -1.36
CA PRO A 194 -10.50 -1.12 -0.58
C PRO A 194 -9.44 -0.57 0.39
N ASP A 195 -8.49 -1.41 0.82
CA ASP A 195 -7.36 -1.00 1.66
C ASP A 195 -6.16 -0.43 0.88
N GLY A 196 -6.28 -0.33 -0.45
CA GLY A 196 -5.31 0.26 -1.37
C GLY A 196 -4.21 -0.68 -1.88
N HIS A 197 -4.26 -1.98 -1.56
CA HIS A 197 -3.31 -2.95 -2.12
C HIS A 197 -3.74 -3.47 -3.48
N VAL A 198 -2.79 -3.64 -4.38
CA VAL A 198 -3.02 -4.20 -5.72
C VAL A 198 -3.19 -5.71 -5.60
N ALA A 199 -4.38 -6.21 -5.93
CA ALA A 199 -4.71 -7.63 -5.94
C ALA A 199 -4.38 -8.33 -7.27
N TRP A 200 -4.33 -7.56 -8.35
CA TRP A 200 -3.96 -8.06 -9.67
C TRP A 200 -3.43 -6.91 -10.53
N ALA A 201 -2.56 -7.22 -11.48
CA ALA A 201 -2.01 -6.27 -12.43
C ALA A 201 -1.80 -6.96 -13.79
N ALA A 202 -2.19 -6.27 -14.87
CA ALA A 202 -1.80 -6.62 -16.23
C ALA A 202 -0.68 -5.70 -16.73
N GLY A 203 0.13 -6.20 -17.66
CA GLY A 203 1.25 -5.47 -18.26
C GLY A 203 2.58 -5.70 -17.53
N GLY A 204 3.55 -4.82 -17.77
CA GLY A 204 4.92 -4.90 -17.25
C GLY A 204 5.94 -5.54 -18.21
N ASP A 205 7.21 -5.48 -17.85
CA ASP A 205 8.36 -5.95 -18.66
C ASP A 205 8.45 -7.48 -18.79
N SER A 206 7.55 -8.22 -18.14
CA SER A 206 7.45 -9.68 -18.30
C SER A 206 6.84 -9.97 -19.67
N ALA A 207 7.70 -10.16 -20.67
CA ALA A 207 7.29 -10.60 -22.00
C ALA A 207 6.38 -11.83 -21.90
N ARG A 208 5.13 -11.67 -22.35
CA ARG A 208 4.04 -12.68 -22.42
C ARG A 208 3.27 -12.90 -21.12
N ASP A 209 2.53 -11.89 -20.69
CA ASP A 209 1.19 -12.19 -20.20
C ASP A 209 0.30 -12.41 -21.42
N ASP A 210 -0.03 -13.68 -21.68
CA ASP A 210 -1.15 -14.03 -22.55
C ASP A 210 -2.39 -13.29 -22.03
N VAL A 211 -3.00 -12.47 -22.88
CA VAL A 211 -4.15 -11.62 -22.51
C VAL A 211 -5.28 -12.47 -21.92
N ALA A 212 -5.49 -13.69 -22.44
CA ALA A 212 -6.48 -14.62 -21.91
C ALA A 212 -6.12 -15.08 -20.49
N ALA A 213 -4.87 -15.49 -20.27
CA ALA A 213 -4.39 -15.86 -18.93
C ALA A 213 -4.39 -14.67 -17.95
N GLY A 214 -4.24 -13.45 -18.45
CA GLY A 214 -4.36 -12.23 -17.66
C GLY A 214 -5.79 -12.02 -17.14
N VAL A 215 -6.79 -12.19 -18.01
CA VAL A 215 -8.21 -12.06 -17.66
C VAL A 215 -8.67 -13.17 -16.71
N ASP A 216 -8.24 -14.41 -16.91
CA ASP A 216 -8.56 -15.50 -15.98
C ASP A 216 -8.04 -15.22 -14.57
N ARG A 217 -6.79 -14.74 -14.45
CA ARG A 217 -6.23 -14.31 -13.15
C ARG A 217 -6.95 -13.11 -12.55
N LEU A 218 -7.47 -12.19 -13.38
CA LEU A 218 -8.31 -11.09 -12.90
C LEU A 218 -9.59 -11.64 -12.26
N VAL A 219 -10.25 -12.59 -12.93
CA VAL A 219 -11.48 -13.23 -12.43
C VAL A 219 -11.20 -13.98 -11.13
N GLU A 220 -10.10 -14.72 -11.04
CA GLU A 220 -9.66 -15.37 -9.79
C GLU A 220 -9.45 -14.35 -8.66
N ALA A 221 -8.77 -13.23 -8.94
CA ALA A 221 -8.55 -12.17 -7.96
C ALA A 221 -9.86 -11.48 -7.54
N LEU A 222 -10.81 -11.30 -8.47
CA LEU A 222 -12.15 -10.78 -8.18
C LEU A 222 -12.92 -11.72 -7.26
N HIS A 223 -12.94 -13.02 -7.55
CA HIS A 223 -13.57 -14.02 -6.68
C HIS A 223 -12.92 -14.08 -5.30
N HIS A 224 -11.59 -14.06 -5.23
CA HIS A 224 -10.87 -14.12 -3.96
C HIS A 224 -11.14 -12.89 -3.09
N CYS A 225 -11.11 -11.68 -3.68
CA CYS A 225 -11.27 -10.44 -2.91
C CYS A 225 -12.73 -10.07 -2.64
N PHE A 226 -13.64 -10.30 -3.60
CA PHE A 226 -14.99 -9.75 -3.59
C PHE A 226 -16.09 -10.82 -3.64
N GLY A 227 -15.73 -12.10 -3.54
CA GLY A 227 -16.66 -13.22 -3.61
C GLY A 227 -17.23 -13.45 -5.01
N SER A 228 -18.14 -14.41 -5.11
CA SER A 228 -18.87 -14.66 -6.36
C SER A 228 -20.01 -13.66 -6.51
N PRO A 229 -20.21 -13.11 -7.72
CA PRO A 229 -21.37 -12.26 -7.97
C PRO A 229 -22.63 -13.11 -7.81
N GLU A 230 -23.67 -12.57 -7.19
CA GLU A 230 -24.95 -13.28 -7.09
C GLU A 230 -25.43 -13.66 -8.49
N VAL A 231 -25.92 -14.89 -8.63
CA VAL A 231 -26.63 -15.30 -9.85
C VAL A 231 -27.98 -14.60 -9.81
N ALA A 232 -28.10 -13.51 -10.56
CA ALA A 232 -29.38 -12.84 -10.79
C ALA A 232 -30.42 -13.79 -11.40
#